data_AF-A0A935K0T3-F1
#
_entry.id   AF-A0A935K0T3-F1
#
_cell.length_a   1.000
_cell.length_b   1.000
_cell.length_c   1.000
_cell.angle_alpha   90.00
_cell.angle_beta   90.00
_cell.angle_gamma   90.00
#
_symmetry.space_group_name_H-M   'P 1'
#
loop_
_entity.id
_entity.type
_entity.pdbx_description
1 polymer ?
#
loop_
_entity_poly.entity_id
_entity_poly.type
_entity_poly.pdbx_seq_one_letter_code
_entity_poly.pdbx_strand_id
1 'polypeptide(L)'
;MFNDVKLAPGSAISLRDENMGLVARTTFDGKQAIQVGDKRLSPALENALKSSRLHGTYDSGNGAFDGVRRIYSYHLNQKYGFTVLVGIPVEVVLSEWYNQAFSILVLLIFFVVGTFVFSRSTLRTRELHKRNLKELIDTQFALEKAGIAIHWVDVHTGDFLLCRSRC
;
A
#
# COMPACT_ATOMS: atom_id res chain seq x y z
N MET A 1 29.91 -13.49 -19.42
CA MET A 1 28.63 -14.08 -19.92
C MET A 1 27.42 -13.64 -19.10
N PHE A 2 27.50 -13.33 -17.79
CA PHE A 2 26.35 -12.85 -16.99
C PHE A 2 26.35 -11.35 -16.65
N ASN A 3 27.31 -10.55 -17.14
CA ASN A 3 27.45 -9.14 -16.77
C ASN A 3 26.33 -8.22 -17.31
N ASP A 4 25.58 -8.66 -18.31
CA ASP A 4 24.49 -7.85 -18.88
C ASP A 4 23.19 -7.92 -18.07
N VAL A 5 23.11 -8.86 -17.11
CA VAL A 5 21.95 -9.00 -16.22
C VAL A 5 22.16 -8.10 -15.02
N LYS A 6 21.34 -7.05 -14.88
CA LYS A 6 21.35 -6.19 -13.69
C LYS A 6 20.54 -6.84 -12.58
N LEU A 7 21.24 -7.41 -11.59
CA LEU A 7 20.63 -7.89 -10.35
C LEU A 7 21.08 -7.02 -9.18
N ALA A 8 20.27 -7.01 -8.13
CA ALA A 8 20.59 -6.25 -6.92
C ALA A 8 21.89 -6.77 -6.25
N PRO A 9 22.62 -5.90 -5.53
CA PRO A 9 23.80 -6.30 -4.77
C PRO A 9 23.50 -7.50 -3.87
N GLY A 10 24.46 -8.41 -3.76
CA GLY A 10 24.30 -9.66 -3.00
C GLY A 10 23.58 -10.77 -3.76
N SER A 11 23.00 -10.53 -4.94
CA SER A 11 22.42 -11.59 -5.79
C SER A 11 23.49 -12.55 -6.31
N ALA A 12 23.06 -13.73 -6.76
CA ALA A 12 23.95 -14.73 -7.33
C ALA A 12 23.30 -15.47 -8.50
N ILE A 13 24.06 -15.66 -9.58
CA ILE A 13 23.71 -16.57 -10.67
C ILE A 13 24.69 -17.75 -10.62
N SER A 14 24.17 -18.96 -10.65
CA SER A 14 24.96 -20.19 -10.70
C SER A 14 24.49 -21.07 -11.85
N LEU A 15 25.42 -21.55 -12.66
CA LEU A 15 25.18 -22.56 -13.67
C LEU A 15 25.74 -23.88 -13.16
N ARG A 16 24.91 -24.92 -13.15
CA ARG A 16 25.31 -26.28 -12.75
C ARG A 16 25.03 -27.27 -13.87
N ASP A 17 25.86 -28.32 -13.96
CA ASP A 17 25.69 -29.42 -14.92
C ASP A 17 24.62 -30.43 -14.46
N GLU A 18 24.43 -31.52 -15.22
CA GLU A 18 23.45 -32.58 -14.94
C GLU A 18 23.67 -33.29 -13.60
N ASN A 19 24.93 -33.37 -13.17
CA ASN A 19 25.39 -33.93 -11.91
C ASN A 19 25.45 -32.88 -10.79
N MET A 20 24.86 -31.71 -11.04
CA MET A 20 24.88 -30.55 -10.17
C MET A 20 26.28 -30.03 -9.85
N GLY A 21 27.30 -30.33 -10.66
CA GLY A 21 28.62 -29.71 -10.55
C GLY A 21 28.56 -28.24 -10.94
N LEU A 22 29.18 -27.36 -10.16
CA LEU A 22 29.22 -25.93 -10.48
C LEU A 22 30.03 -25.67 -11.75
N VAL A 23 29.40 -25.18 -12.81
CA VAL A 23 30.07 -24.83 -14.07
C VAL A 23 30.55 -23.38 -14.03
N ALA A 24 29.69 -22.48 -13.56
CA ALA A 24 30.00 -21.06 -13.43
C ALA A 24 29.19 -20.44 -12.30
N ARG A 25 29.76 -19.44 -11.61
CA ARG A 25 29.06 -18.62 -10.63
C ARG A 25 29.46 -17.16 -10.77
N THR A 26 28.47 -16.29 -10.70
CA THR A 26 28.67 -14.84 -10.64
C THR A 26 27.86 -14.32 -9.46
N THR A 27 28.51 -13.57 -8.58
CA THR A 27 27.88 -12.89 -7.46
C THR A 27 27.94 -11.38 -7.69
N PHE A 28 26.88 -10.68 -7.30
CA PHE A 28 26.72 -9.24 -7.55
C PHE A 28 27.19 -8.38 -6.36
N ASP A 29 28.00 -8.96 -5.49
CA ASP A 29 28.69 -8.32 -4.35
C ASP A 29 30.21 -8.55 -4.38
N GLY A 30 30.74 -9.14 -5.46
CA GLY A 30 32.18 -9.41 -5.62
C GLY A 30 32.73 -10.56 -4.77
N LYS A 31 31.90 -11.26 -4.00
CA LYS A 31 32.35 -12.41 -3.19
C LYS A 31 32.33 -13.70 -4.02
N GLN A 32 33.48 -14.17 -4.50
CA GLN A 32 33.59 -15.52 -5.07
C GLN A 32 34.01 -16.52 -4.00
N ALA A 33 33.10 -17.44 -3.65
CA ALA A 33 33.34 -18.40 -2.56
C ALA A 33 33.19 -19.89 -2.95
N ILE A 34 32.92 -20.21 -4.22
CA ILE A 34 32.70 -21.62 -4.64
C ILE A 34 33.53 -21.94 -5.87
N GLN A 35 34.33 -23.00 -5.78
CA GLN A 35 35.17 -23.50 -6.86
C GLN A 35 34.32 -24.19 -7.94
N VAL A 36 34.72 -24.04 -9.20
CA VAL A 36 34.14 -24.78 -10.32
C VAL A 36 34.30 -26.28 -10.06
N GLY A 37 33.25 -27.06 -10.33
CA GLY A 37 33.15 -28.48 -10.07
C GLY A 37 32.57 -28.85 -8.70
N ASP A 38 32.35 -27.90 -7.79
CA ASP A 38 31.78 -28.18 -6.46
C ASP A 38 30.34 -28.74 -6.59
N LYS A 39 30.13 -29.95 -6.07
CA LYS A 39 28.85 -30.69 -6.11
C LYS A 39 28.05 -30.58 -4.82
N ARG A 40 28.55 -29.86 -3.81
CA ARG A 40 27.81 -29.69 -2.55
C ARG A 40 26.51 -28.93 -2.82
N LEU A 41 25.42 -29.48 -2.29
CA LEU A 41 24.10 -28.90 -2.34
C LEU A 41 23.69 -28.48 -0.93
N SER A 42 23.03 -27.33 -0.82
CA SER A 42 22.36 -26.96 0.43
C SER A 42 21.16 -27.89 0.65
N PRO A 43 20.80 -28.23 1.90
CA PRO A 43 19.60 -29.04 2.18
C PRO A 43 18.31 -28.48 1.54
N ALA A 44 18.18 -27.16 1.46
CA ALA A 44 17.04 -26.51 0.81
C ALA A 44 16.95 -26.81 -0.69
N LEU A 45 18.08 -26.77 -1.40
CA LEU A 45 18.17 -27.13 -2.82
C LEU A 45 17.89 -28.62 -3.05
N GLU A 46 18.40 -29.50 -2.19
CA GLU A 46 18.10 -30.93 -2.29
C GLU A 46 16.60 -31.21 -2.15
N ASN A 47 15.96 -30.58 -1.17
CA ASN A 47 14.52 -30.70 -0.97
C ASN A 47 13.72 -30.13 -2.13
N ALA A 48 14.15 -29.00 -2.70
CA ALA A 48 13.51 -28.41 -3.86
C ALA A 48 13.58 -29.34 -5.08
N LEU A 49 14.75 -29.94 -5.33
CA LEU A 49 14.97 -30.87 -6.44
C LEU A 49 14.20 -32.18 -6.30
N LYS A 50 13.98 -32.65 -5.05
CA LYS A 50 13.10 -33.79 -4.77
C LYS A 50 11.64 -33.48 -5.11
N SER A 51 11.20 -32.24 -4.89
CA SER A 51 9.83 -31.81 -5.23
C SER A 51 9.65 -31.60 -6.74
N SER A 52 10.63 -31.00 -7.41
CA SER A 52 10.62 -30.79 -8.86
C SER A 52 12.05 -30.70 -9.38
N ARG A 53 12.43 -31.55 -10.35
CA ARG A 53 13.77 -31.45 -10.96
C ARG A 53 13.85 -30.40 -12.07
N LEU A 54 12.72 -30.05 -12.69
CA LEU A 54 12.71 -29.22 -13.90
C LEU A 54 12.82 -27.73 -13.59
N HIS A 55 12.09 -27.26 -12.60
CA HIS A 55 12.10 -25.87 -12.19
C HIS A 55 11.45 -25.72 -10.82
N GLY A 56 11.74 -24.62 -10.14
CA GLY A 56 11.10 -24.30 -8.89
C GLY A 56 11.74 -23.11 -8.23
N THR A 57 11.23 -22.78 -7.04
CA THR A 57 11.76 -21.72 -6.20
C THR A 57 11.93 -22.25 -4.78
N TYR A 58 13.00 -21.86 -4.10
CA TYR A 58 13.26 -22.24 -2.72
C TYR A 58 13.99 -21.14 -1.96
N ASP A 59 13.83 -21.14 -0.64
CA ASP A 59 14.59 -20.28 0.26
C ASP A 59 15.85 -21.00 0.72
N SER A 60 17.03 -20.40 0.54
CA SER A 60 18.28 -21.01 0.96
C SER A 60 18.41 -21.12 2.49
N GLY A 61 17.62 -20.35 3.23
CA GLY A 61 17.77 -20.17 4.67
C GLY A 61 19.19 -19.77 5.04
N ASN A 62 19.65 -20.23 6.21
CA ASN A 62 21.03 -20.06 6.67
C ASN A 62 22.02 -21.03 6.01
N GLY A 63 21.57 -21.86 5.06
CA GLY A 63 22.38 -22.89 4.39
C GLY A 63 23.14 -22.41 3.16
N ALA A 64 23.19 -21.10 2.90
CA ALA A 64 23.93 -20.55 1.76
C ALA A 64 25.44 -20.61 2.02
N PHE A 65 26.21 -21.09 1.05
CA PHE A 65 27.67 -21.27 1.15
C PHE A 65 28.45 -19.97 1.45
N ASP A 66 27.89 -18.82 1.10
CA ASP A 66 28.47 -17.49 1.32
C ASP A 66 27.81 -16.73 2.48
N GLY A 67 26.94 -17.40 3.25
CA GLY A 67 26.23 -16.82 4.39
C GLY A 67 25.09 -15.85 4.04
N VAL A 68 24.87 -15.57 2.75
CA VAL A 68 23.81 -14.65 2.31
C VAL A 68 22.55 -15.45 1.98
N ARG A 69 21.50 -15.28 2.79
CA ARG A 69 20.20 -15.90 2.58
C ARG A 69 19.51 -15.30 1.35
N ARG A 70 19.15 -16.16 0.40
CA ARG A 70 18.52 -15.77 -0.87
C ARG A 70 17.32 -16.65 -1.17
N ILE A 71 16.35 -16.08 -1.86
CA ILE A 71 15.34 -16.86 -2.59
C ILE A 71 15.94 -17.22 -3.94
N TYR A 72 16.06 -18.51 -4.22
CA TYR A 72 16.57 -19.04 -5.47
C TYR A 72 15.44 -19.56 -6.34
N SER A 73 15.42 -19.13 -7.60
CA SER A 73 14.67 -19.79 -8.66
C SER A 73 15.63 -20.60 -9.52
N TYR A 74 15.25 -21.81 -9.88
CA TYR A 74 16.05 -22.68 -10.74
C TYR A 74 15.24 -23.18 -11.93
N HIS A 75 15.93 -23.42 -13.03
CA HIS A 75 15.37 -23.96 -14.25
C HIS A 75 16.38 -24.87 -14.95
N LEU A 76 15.97 -26.11 -15.22
CA LEU A 76 16.71 -27.09 -16.00
C LEU A 76 16.45 -26.86 -17.49
N ASN A 77 17.51 -26.70 -18.26
CA ASN A 77 17.44 -26.74 -19.70
C ASN A 77 17.54 -28.20 -20.18
N GLN A 78 16.41 -28.79 -20.55
CA GLN A 78 16.34 -30.19 -21.00
C GLN A 78 17.17 -30.47 -22.25
N LYS A 79 17.43 -29.48 -23.11
CA LYS A 79 18.22 -29.66 -24.33
C LYS A 79 19.71 -29.85 -24.07
N TYR A 80 20.23 -29.24 -23.01
CA TYR A 80 21.66 -29.19 -22.72
C TYR A 80 22.05 -29.73 -21.34
N GLY A 81 21.09 -30.14 -20.52
CA GLY A 81 21.35 -30.72 -19.20
C GLY A 81 21.78 -29.74 -18.11
N PHE A 82 21.89 -28.44 -18.43
CA PHE A 82 22.31 -27.43 -17.46
C PHE A 82 21.16 -26.90 -16.62
N THR A 83 21.40 -26.72 -15.33
CA THR A 83 20.50 -26.04 -14.40
C THR A 83 21.01 -24.64 -14.12
N VAL A 84 20.20 -23.63 -14.42
CA VAL A 84 20.48 -22.24 -14.05
C VAL A 84 19.79 -21.95 -12.73
N LEU A 85 20.52 -21.40 -11.77
CA LEU A 85 20.00 -20.95 -10.48
C LEU A 85 20.23 -19.44 -10.36
N VAL A 86 19.18 -18.70 -10.06
CA VAL A 86 19.22 -17.25 -9.83
C VAL A 86 18.71 -16.98 -8.43
N GLY A 87 19.56 -16.41 -7.58
CA GLY A 87 19.26 -16.10 -6.19
C GLY A 87 19.25 -14.61 -5.92
N ILE A 88 18.19 -14.10 -5.31
CA ILE A 88 18.05 -12.69 -4.89
C ILE A 88 18.01 -12.64 -3.35
N PRO A 89 18.72 -11.71 -2.69
CA PRO A 89 18.70 -11.58 -1.24
C PRO A 89 17.31 -11.25 -0.71
N VAL A 90 16.91 -11.91 0.39
CA VAL A 90 15.59 -11.71 1.00
C VAL A 90 15.39 -10.26 1.45
N GLU A 91 16.44 -9.63 1.95
CA GLU A 91 16.44 -8.23 2.37
C GLU A 91 16.09 -7.26 1.23
N VAL A 92 16.56 -7.56 0.01
CA VAL A 92 16.25 -6.75 -1.18
C VAL A 92 14.80 -6.97 -1.61
N VAL A 93 14.34 -8.23 -1.63
CA VAL A 93 12.96 -8.57 -2.02
C VAL A 93 11.93 -7.82 -1.17
N LEU A 94 12.21 -7.65 0.14
CA LEU A 94 11.31 -6.95 1.05
C LEU A 94 11.48 -5.41 1.00
N SER A 95 12.66 -4.91 0.61
CA SER A 95 12.96 -3.47 0.63
C SER A 95 12.05 -2.64 -0.27
N GLU A 96 11.72 -3.14 -1.47
CA GLU A 96 10.79 -2.46 -2.38
C GLU A 96 9.38 -2.35 -1.79
N TRP A 97 8.97 -3.39 -1.05
CA TRP A 97 7.65 -3.42 -0.42
C TRP A 97 7.52 -2.41 0.72
N TYR A 98 8.57 -2.21 1.52
CA TYR A 98 8.55 -1.24 2.62
C TYR A 98 8.40 0.21 2.13
N ASN A 99 9.04 0.58 1.02
CA ASN A 99 8.92 1.93 0.45
C ASN A 99 7.48 2.23 -0.04
N GLN A 100 6.84 1.24 -0.65
CA GLN A 100 5.44 1.34 -1.05
C GLN A 100 4.51 1.40 0.16
N ALA A 101 4.74 0.54 1.16
CA ALA A 101 3.97 0.53 2.40
C ALA A 101 4.05 1.87 3.14
N PHE A 102 5.22 2.50 3.18
CA PHE A 102 5.41 3.82 3.77
C PHE A 102 4.58 4.90 3.05
N SER A 103 4.60 4.90 1.71
CA SER A 103 3.81 5.86 0.92
C SER A 103 2.31 5.71 1.17
N ILE A 104 1.82 4.47 1.22
CA ILE A 104 0.41 4.16 1.54
C ILE A 104 0.07 4.59 2.97
N LEU A 105 0.97 4.35 3.93
CA LEU A 105 0.78 4.74 5.32
C LEU A 105 0.65 6.25 5.48
N VAL A 106 1.51 7.03 4.81
CA VAL A 106 1.44 8.49 4.81
C VAL A 106 0.10 8.96 4.24
N LEU A 107 -0.34 8.39 3.12
CA LEU A 107 -1.64 8.71 2.52
C LEU A 107 -2.81 8.41 3.48
N LEU A 108 -2.76 7.26 4.16
CA LEU A 108 -3.75 6.87 5.17
C LEU A 108 -3.80 7.86 6.34
N ILE A 109 -2.65 8.29 6.85
CA ILE A 109 -2.57 9.28 7.93
C ILE A 109 -3.21 10.61 7.47
N PHE A 110 -2.88 11.09 6.27
CA PHE A 110 -3.51 12.29 5.72
C PHE A 110 -5.03 12.15 5.61
N PHE A 111 -5.51 11.00 5.17
CA PHE A 111 -6.95 10.73 5.05
C PHE A 111 -7.64 10.71 6.42
N VAL A 112 -7.04 10.08 7.43
CA VAL A 112 -7.56 10.04 8.80
C VAL A 112 -7.59 11.44 9.42
N VAL A 113 -6.50 12.20 9.29
CA VAL A 113 -6.41 13.58 9.80
C VAL A 113 -7.44 14.48 9.09
N GLY A 114 -7.54 14.38 7.76
CA GLY A 114 -8.51 15.13 6.97
C GLY A 114 -9.95 14.83 7.40
N THR A 115 -10.29 13.54 7.54
CA THR A 115 -11.61 13.09 8.01
C THR A 115 -11.89 13.59 9.44
N PHE A 116 -10.90 13.53 10.32
CA PHE A 116 -11.04 13.98 11.70
C PHE A 116 -11.26 15.50 11.80
N VAL A 117 -10.47 16.29 11.06
CA VAL A 117 -10.62 17.75 10.99
C VAL A 117 -11.97 18.11 10.37
N PHE A 118 -12.36 17.45 9.28
CA PHE A 118 -13.64 17.67 8.62
C PHE A 118 -14.82 17.35 9.55
N SER A 119 -14.78 16.22 10.25
CA SER A 119 -15.77 15.85 11.27
C SER A 119 -15.88 16.91 12.36
N ARG A 120 -14.74 17.35 12.92
CA ARG A 120 -14.74 18.44 13.92
C ARG A 120 -15.27 19.76 13.37
N SER A 121 -14.93 20.13 12.14
CA SER A 121 -15.38 21.37 11.51
C SER A 121 -16.90 21.36 11.29
N THR A 122 -17.46 20.22 10.90
CA THR A 122 -18.90 20.02 10.71
C THR A 122 -19.64 20.14 12.03
N LEU A 123 -19.11 19.54 13.10
CA LEU A 123 -19.68 19.65 14.44
C LEU A 123 -19.65 21.10 14.96
N ARG A 124 -18.54 21.82 14.75
CA ARG A 124 -18.43 23.25 15.12
C ARG A 124 -19.40 24.14 14.35
N THR A 125 -19.58 23.88 13.05
CA THR A 125 -20.47 24.66 12.19
C THR A 125 -21.94 24.45 12.58
N ARG A 126 -22.32 23.24 13.00
CA ARG A 126 -23.65 22.95 13.53
C ARG A 126 -23.97 23.72 14.79
N GLU A 127 -23.01 23.88 15.69
CA GLU A 127 -23.18 24.67 16.92
C GLU A 127 -23.37 26.17 16.62
N LEU A 128 -22.73 26.69 15.57
CA LEU A 128 -22.93 28.06 15.09
C LEU A 128 -24.32 28.25 14.47
N HIS A 129 -24.76 27.34 13.60
CA HIS A 129 -26.09 27.43 12.97
C HIS A 129 -27.25 27.34 13.98
N LYS A 130 -27.10 26.55 15.06
CA LYS A 130 -28.10 26.49 16.13
C LYS A 130 -28.31 27.82 16.85
N ARG A 131 -27.27 28.67 16.94
CA ARG A 131 -27.38 30.00 17.59
C ARG A 131 -28.15 30.97 16.71
N ASN A 132 -27.79 31.06 15.43
CA ASN A 132 -28.47 31.94 14.48
C ASN A 132 -29.95 31.53 14.30
N LEU A 133 -30.25 30.22 14.30
CA LEU A 133 -31.64 29.76 14.21
C LEU A 133 -32.45 30.09 15.47
N LYS A 134 -31.83 30.05 16.66
CA LYS A 134 -32.48 30.49 17.90
C LYS A 134 -32.79 31.98 17.88
N GLU A 135 -31.87 32.82 17.40
CA GLU A 135 -32.10 34.27 17.27
C GLU A 135 -33.23 34.58 16.27
N LEU A 136 -33.34 33.83 15.17
CA LEU A 136 -34.43 34.00 14.21
C LEU A 136 -35.80 33.61 14.79
N ILE A 137 -35.86 32.54 15.59
CA ILE A 137 -37.10 32.13 16.25
C ILE A 137 -37.49 33.14 17.34
N ASP A 138 -36.52 33.62 18.12
CA ASP A 138 -36.77 34.57 19.20
C ASP A 138 -37.20 35.94 18.66
N THR A 139 -36.62 36.38 17.53
CA THR A 139 -37.06 37.60 16.83
C THR A 139 -38.46 37.47 16.21
N GLN A 140 -38.81 36.32 15.62
CA GLN A 140 -40.19 36.10 15.17
C GLN A 140 -41.18 36.11 16.33
N PHE A 141 -40.84 35.46 17.45
CA PHE A 141 -41.70 35.42 18.63
C PHE A 141 -41.85 36.82 19.26
N ALA A 142 -40.79 37.63 19.26
CA ALA A 142 -40.84 39.02 19.70
C ALA A 142 -41.71 39.90 18.79
N LEU A 143 -41.66 39.70 17.47
CA LEU A 143 -42.51 40.41 16.50
C LEU A 143 -43.99 40.01 16.62
N GLU A 144 -44.27 38.72 16.82
CA GLU A 144 -45.63 38.20 17.06
C GLU A 144 -46.20 38.76 18.37
N LYS A 145 -45.40 38.74 19.45
CA LYS A 145 -45.79 39.29 20.75
C LYS A 145 -45.96 40.81 20.75
N ALA A 146 -45.23 41.53 19.88
CA ALA A 146 -45.40 42.96 19.67
C ALA A 146 -46.68 43.31 18.90
N GLY A 147 -47.46 42.32 18.44
CA GLY A 147 -48.76 42.53 17.80
C GLY A 147 -48.66 43.19 16.42
N ILE A 148 -47.49 43.14 15.78
CA ILE A 148 -47.30 43.64 14.40
C ILE A 148 -47.78 42.54 13.45
N ALA A 149 -49.08 42.28 13.43
CA ALA A 149 -49.70 41.60 12.31
C ALA A 149 -49.66 42.57 11.12
N ILE A 150 -49.22 42.10 9.95
CA ILE A 150 -49.29 42.89 8.72
C ILE A 150 -50.78 43.15 8.43
N HIS A 151 -51.29 44.30 8.86
CA HIS A 151 -52.60 44.77 8.49
C HIS A 151 -52.48 45.54 7.18
N TRP A 152 -53.21 45.08 6.16
CA TRP A 152 -53.35 45.82 4.92
C TRP A 152 -54.35 46.96 5.17
N VAL A 153 -53.88 48.20 5.10
CA VAL A 153 -54.72 49.41 5.21
C VAL A 153 -55.13 49.82 3.81
N ASP A 154 -56.43 50.03 3.61
CA ASP A 154 -56.96 50.55 2.35
C ASP A 154 -56.55 52.02 2.18
N VAL A 155 -55.85 52.35 1.09
CA VAL A 155 -55.20 53.66 0.89
C VAL A 155 -56.19 54.81 0.67
N HIS A 156 -57.42 54.51 0.25
CA HIS A 156 -58.43 55.54 -0.05
C HIS A 156 -59.33 55.83 1.14
N THR A 157 -59.51 54.86 2.02
CA THR A 157 -60.51 54.93 3.09
C THR A 157 -59.89 54.99 4.48
N GLY A 158 -58.62 54.58 4.62
CA GLY A 158 -57.90 54.57 5.89
C GLY A 158 -58.31 53.46 6.85
N ASP A 159 -59.20 52.56 6.43
CA ASP A 159 -59.70 51.45 7.24
C ASP A 159 -58.80 50.22 7.16
N PHE A 160 -58.66 49.53 8.30
CA PHE A 160 -57.91 48.28 8.42
C PHE A 160 -58.72 47.11 7.87
N LEU A 161 -58.23 46.45 6.80
CA LEU A 161 -58.88 45.26 6.25
C LEU A 161 -58.50 44.03 7.08
N LEU A 162 -59.42 43.58 7.93
CA LEU A 162 -59.35 42.25 8.54
C LEU A 162 -59.67 41.19 7.48
N CYS A 163 -58.64 40.47 7.01
CA CYS A 163 -58.85 39.29 6.17
C CYS A 163 -59.53 38.20 7.00
N ARG A 164 -60.86 38.14 6.93
CA ARG A 164 -61.66 37.12 7.60
C ARG A 164 -61.62 35.85 6.73
N SER A 165 -60.56 35.07 6.89
CA SER A 165 -60.46 33.74 6.29
C SER A 165 -61.55 32.82 6.87
N ARG A 166 -62.66 32.68 6.14
CA ARG A 166 -63.53 31.50 6.20
C ARG A 166 -63.52 30.83 4.84
N CYS A 167 -62.73 29.76 4.74
CA CYS A 167 -63.19 28.41 4.45
C CYS A 167 -62.08 27.44 4.86
#